data_AF-A0A2V9PTL0-F1
#
_entry.id   AF-A0A2V9PTL0-F1
#
_cell.length_a   1.000
_cell.length_b   1.000
_cell.length_c   1.000
_cell.angle_alpha   90.00
_cell.angle_beta   90.00
_cell.angle_gamma   90.00
#
_symmetry.space_group_name_H-M   'P 1'
#
loop_
_entity.id
_entity.type
_entity.pdbx_description
1 polymer ?
#
loop_
_entity_poly.entity_id
_entity_poly.type
_entity_poly.pdbx_seq_one_letter_code
_entity_poly.pdbx_strand_id
1 'polypeptide(L)'
;MSKKTSEAEKGAMLERIAQLESFASEMKDFEPTLPHDHVRKSYVIREKDHAPHLQFHGLGHTAGDVVVFCPQKRVIVTGDLHNPRFPGFIDSYPQLWPKTIATRSQLSNSTTFCRDMVDWNMIAAG
;
A
#
# COMPACT_ATOMS: atom_id res chain seq x y z
N MET A 1 -18.97 32.17 6.93
CA MET A 1 -20.16 31.30 7.07
C MET A 1 -19.74 30.06 7.84
N SER A 2 -20.14 29.93 9.11
CA SER A 2 -19.81 28.76 9.94
C SER A 2 -20.76 27.61 9.61
N LYS A 3 -20.26 26.58 8.94
CA LYS A 3 -21.04 25.40 8.57
C LYS A 3 -21.24 24.59 9.85
N LYS A 4 -22.46 24.51 10.38
CA LYS A 4 -22.77 23.61 11.50
C LYS A 4 -22.48 22.18 11.04
N THR A 5 -21.46 21.56 11.62
CA THR A 5 -21.11 20.16 11.40
C THR A 5 -22.29 19.28 11.81
N SER A 6 -22.72 18.39 10.92
CA SER A 6 -23.80 17.44 11.19
C SER A 6 -23.40 16.44 12.28
N GLU A 7 -24.38 15.82 12.92
CA GLU A 7 -24.13 14.80 13.96
C GLU A 7 -23.37 13.59 13.39
N ALA A 8 -23.63 13.22 12.13
CA ALA A 8 -22.89 12.19 11.42
C ALA A 8 -21.41 12.56 11.21
N GLU A 9 -21.13 13.81 10.79
CA GLU A 9 -19.75 14.30 10.65
C GLU A 9 -19.03 14.34 12.00
N LYS A 10 -19.73 14.72 13.08
CA LYS A 10 -19.18 14.70 14.44
C LYS A 10 -18.85 13.27 14.89
N GLY A 11 -19.75 12.31 14.64
CA GLY A 11 -19.53 10.89 14.92
C GLY A 11 -18.29 10.34 14.21
N ALA A 12 -18.16 10.60 12.91
CA ALA A 12 -16.99 10.18 12.12
C ALA A 12 -15.69 10.81 12.63
N MET A 13 -15.74 12.07 13.08
CA MET A 13 -14.57 12.74 13.66
C MET A 13 -14.13 12.11 14.98
N LEU A 14 -15.08 11.75 15.85
CA LEU A 14 -14.80 11.08 17.13
C LEU A 14 -14.23 9.69 16.92
N GLU A 15 -14.76 8.93 15.95
CA GLU A 15 -14.19 7.63 15.58
C GLU A 15 -12.76 7.78 15.08
N ARG A 16 -12.48 8.81 14.28
CA ARG A 16 -11.12 9.07 13.79
C ARG A 16 -10.16 9.43 14.93
N ILE A 17 -10.61 10.20 15.92
CA ILE A 17 -9.81 10.50 17.12
C ILE A 17 -9.49 9.21 17.87
N ALA A 18 -10.49 8.37 18.13
CA ALA A 18 -10.30 7.10 18.83
C ALA A 18 -9.29 6.18 18.11
N GLN A 19 -9.38 6.10 16.78
CA GLN A 19 -8.40 5.36 15.97
C GLN A 19 -6.98 5.93 16.10
N LEU A 20 -6.82 7.25 16.06
CA LEU A 20 -5.52 7.91 16.18
C LEU A 20 -4.91 7.73 17.58
N GLU A 21 -5.73 7.76 18.63
CA GLU A 21 -5.30 7.51 20.01
C GLU A 21 -4.86 6.05 20.20
N SER A 22 -5.61 5.09 19.65
CA SER A 22 -5.23 3.67 19.65
C SER A 22 -3.89 3.47 18.94
N PHE A 23 -3.75 4.01 17.72
CA PHE A 23 -2.51 3.95 16.96
C PHE A 23 -1.34 4.60 17.72
N ALA A 24 -1.55 5.77 18.32
CA ALA A 24 -0.53 6.44 19.12
C ALA A 24 -0.13 5.63 20.37
N SER A 25 -1.03 4.81 20.92
CA SER A 25 -0.70 3.88 22.01
C SER A 25 0.14 2.72 21.51
N GLU A 26 -0.21 2.12 20.38
CA GLU A 26 0.55 1.01 19.77
C GLU A 26 1.97 1.42 19.35
N MET A 27 2.12 2.63 18.80
CA MET A 27 3.42 3.13 18.33
C MET A 27 4.42 3.42 19.45
N LYS A 28 4.02 3.48 20.72
CA LYS A 28 4.94 3.72 21.85
C LYS A 28 5.94 2.58 22.04
N ASP A 29 5.47 1.36 21.85
CA ASP A 29 6.23 0.13 22.11
C ASP A 29 6.63 -0.57 20.80
N PHE A 30 6.45 0.10 19.65
CA PHE A 30 6.75 -0.48 18.34
C PHE A 30 8.25 -0.44 18.06
N GLU A 31 8.85 -1.63 17.96
CA GLU A 31 10.24 -1.81 17.51
C GLU A 31 10.26 -2.38 16.08
N PRO A 32 10.67 -1.59 15.07
CA PRO A 32 10.82 -2.08 13.71
C PRO A 32 11.91 -3.17 13.65
N THR A 33 11.58 -4.34 13.11
CA THR A 33 12.57 -5.35 12.77
C THR A 33 13.12 -5.11 11.37
N LEU A 34 14.43 -5.27 11.21
CA LEU A 34 15.06 -5.11 9.90
C LEU A 34 14.65 -6.27 8.97
N PRO A 35 14.39 -5.97 7.69
CA PRO A 35 14.17 -7.01 6.70
C PRO A 35 15.46 -7.82 6.48
N HIS A 36 15.31 -9.13 6.26
CA HIS A 36 16.44 -10.03 5.97
C HIS A 36 16.95 -9.89 4.53
N ASP A 37 16.05 -9.52 3.61
CA ASP A 37 16.30 -9.38 2.18
C ASP A 37 15.85 -8.00 1.70
N HIS A 38 16.40 -7.56 0.56
CA HIS A 38 16.05 -6.28 -0.06
C HIS A 38 15.80 -6.44 -1.56
N VAL A 39 14.85 -5.67 -2.09
CA VAL A 39 14.54 -5.64 -3.52
C VAL A 39 15.11 -4.37 -4.13
N ARG A 40 16.12 -4.50 -4.99
CA ARG A 40 16.72 -3.34 -5.69
C ARG A 40 15.98 -2.96 -6.97
N LYS A 41 15.46 -3.96 -7.70
CA LYS A 41 14.72 -3.77 -8.96
C LYS A 41 13.58 -4.76 -9.08
N SER A 42 13.90 -6.05 -8.98
CA SER A 42 12.92 -7.12 -9.03
C SER A 42 13.41 -8.35 -8.26
N TYR A 43 12.49 -9.08 -7.65
CA TYR A 43 12.76 -10.33 -6.96
C TYR A 43 11.57 -11.28 -7.14
N VAL A 44 11.82 -12.58 -7.29
CA VAL A 44 10.75 -13.58 -7.41
C VAL A 44 10.83 -14.49 -6.20
N ILE A 45 9.77 -14.47 -5.38
CA ILE A 45 9.61 -15.45 -4.32
C ILE A 45 9.18 -16.76 -4.98
N ARG A 46 9.91 -17.84 -4.72
CA ARG A 46 9.61 -19.16 -5.28
C ARG A 46 8.91 -20.00 -4.23
N GLU A 47 7.58 -19.97 -4.23
CA GLU A 47 6.78 -20.93 -3.47
C GLU A 47 6.25 -22.03 -4.39
N LYS A 48 5.71 -23.09 -3.80
CA LYS A 48 5.25 -24.27 -4.56
C LYS A 48 4.12 -23.93 -5.53
N ASP A 49 3.14 -23.17 -5.06
CA ASP A 49 1.89 -22.93 -5.80
C ASP A 49 1.83 -21.52 -6.40
N HIS A 50 2.65 -20.60 -5.91
CA HIS A 50 2.66 -19.19 -6.29
C HIS A 50 4.09 -18.68 -6.52
N ALA A 51 4.27 -17.83 -7.53
CA ALA A 51 5.52 -17.13 -7.75
C ALA A 51 5.28 -15.62 -7.78
N PRO A 52 5.14 -14.96 -6.62
CA PRO A 52 4.97 -13.52 -6.59
C PRO A 52 6.27 -12.81 -7.03
N HIS A 53 6.10 -11.88 -7.97
CA HIS A 53 7.15 -11.03 -8.50
C HIS A 53 7.09 -9.68 -7.78
N LEU A 54 8.06 -9.42 -6.92
CA LEU A 54 8.26 -8.13 -6.28
C LEU A 54 9.02 -7.22 -7.25
N GLN A 55 8.53 -6.00 -7.44
CA GLN A 55 9.09 -5.03 -8.37
C GLN A 55 9.15 -3.65 -7.73
N PHE A 56 10.33 -3.03 -7.81
CA PHE A 56 10.53 -1.64 -7.42
C PHE A 56 10.46 -0.75 -8.67
N HIS A 57 9.51 0.18 -8.66
CA HIS A 57 9.20 1.04 -9.82
C HIS A 57 9.70 2.49 -9.66
N GLY A 58 10.37 2.80 -8.54
CA GLY A 58 10.85 4.14 -8.20
C GLY A 58 10.13 4.73 -7.00
N LEU A 59 10.36 6.03 -6.79
CA LEU A 59 9.92 6.77 -5.61
C LEU A 59 8.45 7.22 -5.74
N GLY A 60 7.63 6.98 -4.71
CA GLY A 60 6.19 7.22 -4.76
C GLY A 60 5.63 7.76 -3.45
N HIS A 61 4.74 6.99 -2.82
CA HIS A 61 4.21 7.24 -1.49
C HIS A 61 5.32 7.20 -0.43
N THR A 62 6.26 6.27 -0.59
CA THR A 62 7.48 6.17 0.22
C THR A 62 8.70 5.93 -0.68
N ALA A 63 9.90 5.92 -0.08
CA ALA A 63 11.11 5.47 -0.78
C ALA A 63 11.15 3.93 -0.98
N GLY A 64 10.29 3.19 -0.29
CA GLY A 64 10.28 1.73 -0.21
C GLY A 64 9.10 1.06 -0.91
N ASP A 65 8.35 1.77 -1.75
CA ASP A 65 7.17 1.21 -2.41
C ASP A 65 7.51 0.00 -3.30
N VAL A 66 6.92 -1.15 -2.99
CA VAL A 66 7.08 -2.38 -3.77
C VAL A 66 5.73 -2.80 -4.37
N VAL A 67 5.74 -3.12 -5.65
CA VAL A 67 4.60 -3.70 -6.36
C VAL A 67 4.78 -5.22 -6.41
N VAL A 68 3.74 -5.96 -6.05
CA VAL A 68 3.72 -7.42 -6.16
C VAL A 68 2.82 -7.82 -7.31
N PHE A 69 3.36 -8.57 -8.26
CA PHE A 69 2.59 -9.19 -9.34
C PHE A 69 2.57 -10.70 -9.17
N CYS A 70 1.38 -11.30 -9.13
CA CYS A 70 1.21 -12.76 -9.12
C CYS A 70 0.66 -13.20 -10.48
N PRO A 71 1.49 -13.76 -11.39
CA PRO A 71 1.05 -14.14 -12.73
C PRO A 71 -0.05 -15.21 -12.73
N GLN A 72 0.04 -16.18 -11.82
CA GLN A 72 -0.89 -17.32 -11.73
C GLN A 72 -2.31 -16.86 -11.40
N LYS A 73 -2.43 -15.83 -10.55
CA LYS A 73 -3.72 -15.27 -10.13
C LYS A 73 -4.14 -14.04 -10.93
N ARG A 74 -3.25 -13.50 -11.78
CA ARG A 74 -3.45 -12.24 -12.51
C ARG A 74 -3.86 -11.11 -11.57
N VAL A 75 -3.11 -10.94 -10.48
CA VAL A 75 -3.33 -9.91 -9.47
C VAL A 75 -2.09 -9.03 -9.33
N ILE A 76 -2.30 -7.72 -9.19
CA ILE A 76 -1.28 -6.75 -8.78
C ILE A 76 -1.68 -6.18 -7.42
N VAL A 77 -0.74 -6.19 -6.47
CA VAL A 77 -0.83 -5.50 -5.19
C VAL A 77 0.14 -4.33 -5.21
N THR A 78 -0.31 -3.13 -4.84
CA THR A 78 0.55 -1.94 -4.80
C THR A 78 0.72 -1.32 -3.43
N GLY A 79 -0.01 -1.80 -2.43
CA GLY A 79 -0.17 -1.04 -1.19
C GLY A 79 -0.75 0.35 -1.48
N ASP A 80 -0.29 1.33 -0.71
CA ASP A 80 -0.70 2.73 -0.75
C ASP A 80 -0.06 3.56 -1.87
N LEU A 81 0.86 2.99 -2.66
CA LEU A 81 1.36 3.59 -3.91
C LEU A 81 0.21 3.97 -4.87
N HIS A 82 -0.93 3.28 -4.77
CA HIS A 82 -2.16 3.63 -5.46
C HIS A 82 -3.34 3.70 -4.47
N ASN A 83 -3.55 4.89 -3.90
CA ASN A 83 -4.61 5.15 -2.93
C ASN A 83 -5.68 6.10 -3.53
N PRO A 84 -6.98 5.76 -3.49
CA PRO A 84 -8.07 6.65 -3.93
C PRO A 84 -8.30 7.85 -3.00
N ARG A 85 -7.74 7.83 -1.77
CA ARG A 85 -7.80 8.93 -0.81
C ARG A 85 -6.54 9.79 -0.93
N PHE A 86 -6.65 11.07 -0.55
CA PHE A 86 -5.51 11.98 -0.47
C PHE A 86 -4.42 11.36 0.41
N PRO A 87 -3.24 11.06 -0.16
CA PRO A 87 -2.19 10.36 0.57
C PRO A 87 -1.52 11.28 1.60
N GLY A 88 -0.93 10.67 2.63
CA GLY A 88 0.01 11.38 3.48
C GLY A 88 1.26 11.72 2.66
N PHE A 89 1.83 12.91 2.86
CA PHE A 89 3.03 13.32 2.14
C PHE A 89 4.28 13.39 3.03
N ILE A 90 4.27 12.68 4.16
CA ILE A 90 5.30 12.79 5.20
C ILE A 90 6.68 12.40 4.64
N ASP A 91 6.78 11.26 3.96
CA ASP A 91 8.01 10.70 3.37
C ASP A 91 7.86 10.40 1.87
N SER A 92 6.92 11.09 1.23
CA SER A 92 6.54 10.88 -0.17
C SER A 92 7.38 11.67 -1.18
N TYR A 93 7.22 11.30 -2.46
CA TYR A 93 7.90 11.92 -3.60
C TYR A 93 6.89 12.39 -4.68
N PRO A 94 6.05 13.41 -4.41
CA PRO A 94 4.92 13.77 -5.26
C PRO A 94 5.29 14.12 -6.71
N GLN A 95 6.48 14.67 -6.95
CA GLN A 95 6.97 15.01 -8.29
C GLN A 95 7.38 13.77 -9.12
N LEU A 96 7.79 12.68 -8.46
CA LEU A 96 8.25 11.46 -9.11
C LEU A 96 7.15 10.39 -9.19
N TRP A 97 6.21 10.44 -8.24
CA TRP A 97 5.16 9.45 -8.06
C TRP A 97 4.30 9.20 -9.32
N PRO A 98 3.86 10.21 -10.10
CA PRO A 98 3.11 9.96 -11.34
C PRO A 98 3.87 9.07 -12.34
N LYS A 99 5.19 9.25 -12.44
CA LYS A 99 6.04 8.43 -13.31
C LYS A 99 6.11 6.99 -12.79
N THR A 100 6.27 6.81 -11.49
CA THR A 100 6.30 5.47 -10.85
C THR A 100 4.99 4.73 -11.09
N ILE A 101 3.83 5.36 -10.88
CA ILE A 101 2.52 4.75 -11.18
C ILE A 101 2.41 4.38 -12.67
N ALA A 102 2.89 5.22 -13.58
CA ALA A 102 2.78 4.97 -15.02
C ALA A 102 3.57 3.73 -15.47
N THR A 103 4.74 3.44 -14.89
CA THR A 103 5.54 2.25 -15.25
C THR A 103 4.81 0.93 -14.97
N ARG A 104 3.88 0.93 -14.02
CA ARG A 104 3.05 -0.23 -13.65
C ARG A 104 2.06 -0.65 -14.72
N SER A 105 1.60 0.29 -15.56
CA SER A 105 0.62 0.02 -16.63
C SER A 105 1.06 -1.07 -17.62
N GLN A 106 2.34 -1.44 -17.60
CA GLN A 106 2.93 -2.50 -18.41
C GLN A 106 2.60 -3.93 -17.92
N LEU A 107 1.98 -4.09 -16.74
CA LEU A 107 1.72 -5.37 -16.06
C LEU A 107 0.36 -6.04 -16.40
N SER A 108 -0.15 -5.86 -17.63
CA SER A 108 -1.30 -6.57 -18.26
C SER A 108 -2.71 -5.97 -18.09
N ASN A 109 -3.52 -6.11 -19.16
CA ASN A 109 -4.84 -5.51 -19.39
C ASN A 109 -6.01 -6.27 -18.74
N SER A 110 -5.77 -7.36 -18.00
CA SER A 110 -6.83 -8.14 -17.32
C SER A 110 -6.37 -8.60 -15.94
N THR A 111 -5.89 -7.63 -15.16
CA THR A 111 -5.29 -7.84 -13.85
C THR A 111 -6.11 -7.15 -12.78
N THR A 112 -6.48 -7.87 -11.72
CA THR A 112 -7.21 -7.31 -10.58
C THR A 112 -6.28 -6.50 -9.68
N PHE A 113 -6.79 -5.38 -9.19
CA PHE A 113 -6.07 -4.43 -8.36
C PHE A 113 -6.36 -4.64 -6.88
N CYS A 114 -5.34 -4.99 -6.10
CA CYS A 114 -5.41 -5.18 -4.67
C CYS A 114 -4.66 -4.04 -3.96
N ARG A 115 -5.28 -3.44 -2.95
CA ARG A 115 -4.83 -2.18 -2.34
C ARG A 115 -4.08 -2.35 -1.04
N ASP A 116 -4.38 -3.37 -0.25
CA ASP A 116 -3.92 -3.44 1.13
C ASP A 116 -3.43 -4.84 1.52
N MET A 117 -2.86 -4.94 2.72
CA MET A 117 -2.37 -6.21 3.23
C MET A 117 -3.52 -7.19 3.58
N VAL A 118 -4.78 -6.74 3.63
CA VAL A 118 -5.94 -7.63 3.84
C VAL A 118 -6.24 -8.42 2.55
N ASP A 119 -5.98 -7.81 1.40
CA ASP A 119 -6.01 -8.46 0.09
C ASP A 119 -4.88 -9.50 -0.10
N TRP A 120 -3.90 -9.64 0.81
CA TRP A 120 -2.88 -10.69 0.71
C TRP A 120 -3.50 -12.08 0.67
N ASN A 121 -4.67 -12.30 1.28
CA ASN A 121 -5.39 -13.57 1.18
C ASN A 121 -5.73 -13.94 -0.27
N MET A 122 -5.88 -12.96 -1.18
CA MET A 122 -6.06 -13.25 -2.61
C MET A 122 -4.82 -13.93 -3.19
N ILE A 123 -3.61 -13.62 -2.69
CA ILE A 123 -2.34 -14.25 -3.11
C ILE A 123 -2.01 -15.48 -2.25
N ALA A 124 -2.29 -15.45 -0.95
CA ALA A 124 -1.88 -16.47 0.02
C ALA A 124 -2.90 -17.62 0.20
N ALA A 125 -4.16 -17.48 -0.21
CA ALA A 125 -5.12 -18.58 -0.19
C ALA A 125 -4.79 -19.59 -1.30
N GLY A 126 -4.20 -20.70 -0.88
CA GLY A 126 -4.02 -21.97 -1.58
C GLY A 126 -4.26 -23.09 -0.59
#